data_AF-A0A819N7F7-F1
#
_entry.id   AF-A0A819N7F7-F1
#
_cell.length_a   1.000
_cell.length_b   1.000
_cell.length_c   1.000
_cell.angle_alpha   90.00
_cell.angle_beta   90.00
_cell.angle_gamma   90.00
#
_symmetry.space_group_name_H-M   'P 1'
#
loop_
_entity.id
_entity.type
_entity.pdbx_description
1 polymer ?
#
loop_
_entity_poly.entity_id
_entity_poly.type
_entity_poly.pdbx_seq_one_letter_code
_entity_poly.pdbx_strand_id
1 'polypeptide(L)' 'PDVATMLNILALVYRDQSKFKEASALLNDALAIREKTLGPDHPAVAATLNNLAVLYGKRNKFKEAEPLC' A
#
# COMPACT_ATOMS: atom_id res chain seq x y z
N PRO A 1 15.96 -5.08 1.18
CA PRO A 1 15.36 -5.32 -0.16
C PRO A 1 14.22 -6.35 -0.13
N ASP A 2 14.46 -7.57 0.37
CA ASP A 2 13.45 -8.64 0.37
C ASP A 2 12.29 -8.42 1.33
N VAL A 3 12.55 -7.82 2.49
CA VAL A 3 11.51 -7.51 3.48
C VAL A 3 10.46 -6.56 2.91
N ALA A 4 10.86 -5.49 2.20
CA ALA A 4 9.94 -4.56 1.57
C ALA A 4 9.12 -5.20 0.45
N THR A 5 9.70 -6.15 -0.28
CA THR A 5 8.99 -6.93 -1.29
C THR A 5 7.93 -7.83 -0.66
N MET A 6 8.26 -8.50 0.45
CA MET A 6 7.28 -9.32 1.18
C MET A 6 6.16 -8.50 1.80
N LEU A 7 6.46 -7.33 2.37
CA LEU A 7 5.45 -6.39 2.87
C LEU A 7 4.50 -5.94 1.75
N ASN A 8 5.04 -5.66 0.56
CA ASN A 8 4.23 -5.30 -0.60
C ASN A 8 3.32 -6.46 -1.05
N ILE A 9 3.82 -7.71 -1.06
CA ILE A 9 3.00 -8.89 -1.38
C ILE A 9 1.88 -9.07 -0.35
N LEU A 10 2.20 -8.95 0.94
CA LEU A 10 1.22 -9.08 2.02
C LEU A 10 0.14 -7.98 1.95
N ALA A 11 0.53 -6.75 1.61
CA ALA A 11 -0.41 -5.66 1.39
C ALA A 11 -1.41 -5.95 0.26
N LEU A 12 -0.98 -6.63 -0.82
CA LEU A 12 -1.89 -7.05 -1.89
C LEU A 12 -2.90 -8.09 -1.41
N VAL A 13 -2.47 -9.04 -0.58
CA VAL A 13 -3.37 -10.03 0.04
C VAL A 13 -4.41 -9.34 0.93
N TYR A 14 -4.00 -8.38 1.76
CA TYR A 14 -4.94 -7.62 2.61
C TYR A 14 -5.90 -6.74 1.80
N ARG A 15 -5.44 -6.15 0.70
CA ARG A 15 -6.29 -5.41 -0.24
C ARG A 15 -7.41 -6.29 -0.77
N ASP A 16 -7.12 -7.54 -1.11
CA ASP A 16 -8.11 -8.47 -1.66
C ASP A 16 -9.10 -8.95 -0.59
N GLN A 17 -8.71 -8.91 0.69
CA GLN A 17 -9.60 -9.11 1.85
C GLN A 17 -10.38 -7.84 2.25
N SER A 18 -10.34 -6.76 1.46
CA SER A 18 -10.91 -5.45 1.80
C SER A 18 -10.37 -4.80 3.08
N LYS A 19 -9.23 -5.29 3.59
CA LYS A 19 -8.51 -4.75 4.76
C LYS A 19 -7.57 -3.63 4.34
N PHE A 20 -8.17 -2.54 3.87
CA PHE A 20 -7.42 -1.44 3.25
C PHE A 20 -6.53 -0.67 4.23
N LYS A 21 -6.91 -0.61 5.52
CA LYS A 21 -6.11 0.06 6.56
C LYS A 21 -4.81 -0.71 6.80
N GLU A 22 -4.91 -2.02 7.00
CA GLU A 22 -3.79 -2.93 7.20
C GLU A 22 -2.88 -2.98 5.97
N ALA A 23 -3.45 -3.04 4.76
CA ALA A 23 -2.69 -2.96 3.52
C ALA A 23 -1.89 -1.65 3.38
N SER A 24 -2.48 -0.52 3.76
CA SER A 24 -1.79 0.78 3.71
C SER A 24 -0.65 0.90 4.73
N ALA A 25 -0.82 0.33 5.94
CA ALA A 25 0.23 0.30 6.94
C ALA A 25 1.47 -0.48 6.45
N LEU A 26 1.24 -1.67 5.88
CA LEU A 26 2.32 -2.50 5.35
C LEU A 26 3.08 -1.84 4.18
N LEU A 27 2.37 -1.11 3.31
CA LEU A 27 3.03 -0.37 2.23
C LEU A 27 3.81 0.84 2.74
N ASN A 28 3.39 1.49 3.83
CA ASN A 28 4.18 2.56 4.46
C ASN A 28 5.48 2.01 5.05
N ASP A 29 5.44 0.84 5.69
CA ASP A 29 6.65 0.18 6.18
C ASP A 29 7.58 -0.22 5.01
N ALA A 30 7.01 -0.76 3.92
CA ALA A 30 7.77 -1.10 2.72
C ALA A 30 8.40 0.14 2.07
N LEU A 31 7.68 1.27 2.07
CA LEU A 31 8.14 2.55 1.54
C LEU A 31 9.35 3.06 2.32
N ALA A 32 9.26 3.12 3.65
CA ALA A 32 10.34 3.59 4.52
C ALA A 32 11.63 2.75 4.32
N ILE A 33 11.48 1.43 4.17
CA ILE A 33 12.63 0.55 3.88
C ILE A 33 13.22 0.86 2.50
N ARG A 34 12.38 1.03 1.47
CA ARG A 34 12.83 1.30 0.09
C ARG A 34 13.48 2.67 -0.02
N GLU A 35 12.93 3.70 0.59
CA GLU A 35 13.53 5.04 0.63
C GLU A 35 14.90 5.03 1.31
N LYS A 36 15.02 4.34 2.47
CA LYS A 36 16.28 4.25 3.19
C LYS A 36 17.36 3.44 2.45
N THR A 37 16.97 2.44 1.67
CA THR A 37 17.92 1.51 1.03
C THR A 37 18.24 1.85 -0.43
N LEU A 38 17.29 2.41 -1.16
CA LEU A 38 17.39 2.66 -2.60
C LEU A 38 17.35 4.15 -2.96
N GLY A 39 16.93 5.00 -2.02
CA GLY A 39 16.70 6.41 -2.24
C GLY A 39 15.28 6.72 -2.76
N PRO A 40 14.82 7.97 -2.59
CA PRO A 40 13.45 8.39 -2.90
C PRO A 40 13.09 8.32 -4.39
N ASP A 41 14.07 8.50 -5.29
CA ASP A 41 13.84 8.50 -6.74
C ASP A 41 13.86 7.10 -7.37
N HIS A 42 14.06 6.05 -6.57
CA HIS A 42 14.15 4.70 -7.11
C HIS A 42 12.79 4.22 -7.64
N PRO A 43 12.72 3.53 -8.80
CA PRO A 43 11.45 3.03 -9.36
C PRO A 43 10.62 2.18 -8.39
N ALA A 44 11.26 1.45 -7.49
CA ALA A 44 10.58 0.67 -6.45
C ALA A 44 9.84 1.55 -5.42
N VAL A 45 10.35 2.75 -5.09
CA VAL A 45 9.66 3.72 -4.23
C VAL A 45 8.42 4.23 -4.94
N ALA A 46 8.55 4.67 -6.20
CA ALA A 46 7.43 5.10 -7.03
C ALA A 46 6.34 4.02 -7.17
N ALA A 47 6.72 2.75 -7.35
CA ALA A 47 5.78 1.63 -7.39
C ALA A 47 5.00 1.47 -6.07
N THR A 48 5.67 1.65 -4.92
CA THR A 48 5.03 1.57 -3.59
C THR A 48 4.02 2.71 -3.41
N LEU A 49 4.40 3.93 -3.79
CA LEU A 49 3.53 5.11 -3.72
C LEU A 49 2.29 4.95 -4.61
N ASN A 50 2.45 4.40 -5.81
CA ASN A 50 1.33 4.11 -6.70
C ASN A 50 0.34 3.11 -6.07
N ASN A 51 0.86 2.06 -5.41
CA ASN A 51 0.01 1.09 -4.70
C ASN A 51 -0.75 1.73 -3.52
N LEU A 52 -0.11 2.65 -2.77
CA LEU A 52 -0.76 3.41 -1.71
C LEU A 52 -1.89 4.31 -2.25
N ALA A 53 -1.67 5.00 -3.37
CA ALA A 53 -2.68 5.83 -4.01
C ALA A 53 -3.92 5.02 -4.42
N VAL A 54 -3.71 3.83 -5.02
CA VAL A 54 -4.80 2.91 -5.39
C VAL A 54 -5.60 2.47 -4.16
N LEU A 55 -4.92 2.15 -3.05
CA LEU A 55 -5.58 1.75 -1.80
C LEU A 55 -6.43 2.88 -1.19
N TYR A 56 -5.92 4.11 -1.17
CA TYR A 56 -6.70 5.24 -0.68
C TYR A 56 -7.90 5.57 -1.57
N GLY A 57 -7.74 5.46 -2.90
CA GLY A 57 -8.86 5.61 -3.83
C GLY A 57 -9.95 4.56 -3.62
N LYS A 58 -9.59 3.29 -3.38
CA LYS A 58 -10.56 2.25 -3.03
C LYS A 58 -11.23 2.54 -1.70
N ARG A 59 -10.49 2.96 -0.67
CA ARG A 59 -11.05 3.28 0.66
C ARG A 59 -12.14 4.36 0.58
N ASN A 60 -11.97 5.39 -0.26
CA ASN A 60 -13.00 6.42 -0.44
C ASN A 60 -14.26 5.86 -1.12
N LYS A 61 -14.12 5.02 -2.14
CA LYS A 61 -15.27 4.36 -2.78
C LYS A 61 -16.06 3.48 -1.81
N PHE A 62 -15.39 2.79 -0.88
CA PHE A 62 -16.08 2.02 0.16
C PHE A 62 -16.70 2.90 1.24
N LYS A 63 -16.06 4.01 1.63
CA LYS A 63 -16.68 5.01 2.53
C LYS A 63 -17.93 5.65 1.92
N GLU A 64 -17.94 5.87 0.61
CA GLU A 64 -19.13 6.34 -0.13
C GLU A 64 -20.20 5.23 -0.28
N ALA A 65 -19.81 3.96 -0.24
CA ALA A 65 -20.73 2.83 -0.28
C ALA A 65 -21.33 2.47 1.10
N GLU A 66 -20.67 2.81 2.20
CA GLU A 66 -21.11 2.56 3.58
C GLU A 66 -22.50 3.13 3.94
N PRO A 67 -22.94 4.32 3.46
CA PRO A 67 -24.27 4.86 3.74
C PRO A 67 -25.41 4.32 2.84
N LEU A 68 -25.17 3.35 1.95
CA LEU A 68 -26.20 2.80 1.04
C LEU A 68 -26.85 1.49 1.54
N CYS A 69 -26.63 1.09 2.79
CA CYS A 69 -27.27 -0.06 3.44
C CYS A 69 -28.30 0.38 4.48
#